data_AF-A0A7C1K0K5-F1
#
_entry.id   AF-A0A7C1K0K5-F1
#
_cell.length_a   1.000
_cell.length_b   1.000
_cell.length_c   1.000
_cell.angle_alpha   90.00
_cell.angle_beta   90.00
_cell.angle_gamma   90.00
#
_symmetry.space_group_name_H-M   'P 1'
#
loop_
_entity.id
_entity.type
_entity.pdbx_description
1 polymer ?
#
loop_
_entity_poly.entity_id
_entity_poly.type
_entity_poly.pdbx_seq_one_letter_code
_entity_poly.pdbx_strand_id
1 'polypeptide(L)'
;MRGLAPLEMVLALPLLLLVMALMINFGTFACWKLRALTVARNALWESRWPRTPSSNPRPAYWPAGANVGVAGGQFVPQIDDPRVDQPVARGPMLPGGTVVNRDLLDPTRGLRTATASIERPWTMIASLGSYRLRAETCMIDDKWQYQRMGLGSSYQRRIDTIWALAKAPPALSQAYVQSYLNIVRAPFRASLAPLDRDPEHIYYGQLFGWGRSAPDYHPGLQRFCSLDRELADARVIQLVERIEGRIERDSQGRITRRVQGVPERMTRGFISLYQRVINQYRRLGIPAEAEIRQLEQKIEVLRAYLQELQRLQEQQSNATPAGNRP
;
A
#
# COMPACT_ATOMS: atom_id res chain seq x y z
N MET A 1 -82.49 36.83 7.69
CA MET A 1 -81.10 36.35 7.50
C MET A 1 -80.71 36.56 6.05
N ARG A 2 -80.14 37.72 5.73
CA ARG A 2 -79.68 38.06 4.36
C ARG A 2 -78.22 37.64 4.26
N GLY A 3 -77.91 36.77 3.29
CA GLY A 3 -76.61 36.13 3.16
C GLY A 3 -75.49 37.12 2.82
N LEU A 4 -74.50 37.20 3.71
CA LEU A 4 -73.18 37.81 3.47
C LEU A 4 -72.24 36.89 2.67
N ALA A 5 -72.64 35.64 2.43
CA ALA A 5 -71.90 34.63 1.69
C ALA A 5 -71.33 35.11 0.33
N PRO A 6 -72.05 35.86 -0.54
CA PRO A 6 -71.46 36.32 -1.80
C PRO A 6 -70.39 37.41 -1.59
N LEU A 7 -70.49 38.26 -0.57
CA LEU A 7 -69.51 39.33 -0.31
C LEU A 7 -68.23 38.75 0.32
N GLU A 8 -68.38 37.81 1.25
CA GLU A 8 -67.26 37.06 1.83
C GLU A 8 -66.55 36.21 0.75
N MET A 9 -67.29 35.61 -0.17
CA MET A 9 -66.69 34.84 -1.28
C MET A 9 -65.92 35.73 -2.26
N VAL A 10 -66.43 36.94 -2.57
CA VAL A 10 -65.76 37.91 -3.45
C VAL A 10 -64.48 38.48 -2.82
N LEU A 11 -64.42 38.62 -1.50
CA LEU A 11 -63.21 39.06 -0.79
C LEU A 11 -62.22 37.92 -0.49
N ALA A 12 -62.70 36.72 -0.19
CA ALA A 12 -61.86 35.57 0.13
C ALA A 12 -61.17 34.99 -1.11
N LEU A 13 -61.83 34.97 -2.27
CA LEU A 13 -61.30 34.42 -3.51
C LEU A 13 -59.98 35.10 -3.96
N PRO A 14 -59.85 36.43 -4.05
CA PRO A 14 -58.58 37.07 -4.42
C PRO A 14 -57.49 36.84 -3.38
N LEU A 15 -57.83 36.73 -2.08
CA LEU A 15 -56.87 36.43 -1.03
C LEU A 15 -56.33 34.99 -1.14
N LEU A 16 -57.20 34.02 -1.41
CA LEU A 16 -56.81 32.63 -1.67
C LEU A 16 -55.97 32.50 -2.95
N LEU A 17 -56.32 33.22 -4.02
CA LEU A 17 -55.52 33.28 -5.25
C LEU A 17 -54.15 33.91 -4.99
N LEU A 18 -54.07 34.95 -4.17
CA LEU A 18 -52.80 35.57 -3.77
C LEU A 18 -51.91 34.59 -3.00
N VAL A 19 -52.46 33.88 -2.00
CA VAL A 19 -51.72 32.87 -1.24
C VAL A 19 -51.23 31.75 -2.16
N MET A 20 -52.07 31.27 -3.07
CA MET A 20 -51.70 30.25 -4.06
C MET A 20 -50.56 30.75 -4.98
N ALA A 21 -50.65 31.98 -5.47
CA ALA A 21 -49.61 32.61 -6.28
C ALA A 21 -48.28 32.73 -5.52
N LEU A 22 -48.33 33.11 -4.23
CA LEU A 22 -47.15 33.17 -3.37
C LEU A 22 -46.53 31.79 -3.14
N MET A 23 -47.33 30.76 -2.89
CA MET A 23 -46.85 29.38 -2.73
C MET A 23 -46.15 28.86 -4.01
N ILE A 24 -46.74 29.09 -5.18
CA ILE A 24 -46.15 28.69 -6.48
C ILE A 24 -44.85 29.46 -6.75
N ASN A 25 -44.84 30.76 -6.48
CA ASN A 25 -43.64 31.60 -6.63
C ASN A 25 -42.52 31.15 -5.69
N PHE A 26 -42.82 30.87 -4.42
CA PHE A 26 -41.84 30.36 -3.46
C PHE A 26 -41.29 28.99 -3.88
N GLY A 27 -42.16 28.04 -4.28
CA GLY A 27 -41.74 26.73 -4.77
C GLY A 27 -40.85 26.83 -6.01
N THR A 28 -41.20 27.70 -6.96
CA THR A 28 -40.39 27.95 -8.15
C THR A 28 -39.03 28.56 -7.80
N PHE A 29 -39.01 29.57 -6.93
CA PHE A 29 -37.80 30.21 -6.43
C PHE A 29 -36.87 29.21 -5.71
N ALA A 30 -37.42 28.40 -4.80
CA ALA A 30 -36.67 27.39 -4.07
C ALA A 30 -36.05 26.34 -5.00
N CYS A 31 -36.81 25.86 -6.00
CA CYS A 31 -36.32 24.95 -7.03
C CYS A 31 -35.16 25.57 -7.82
N TRP A 32 -35.27 26.83 -8.24
CA TRP A 32 -34.18 27.52 -8.94
C TRP A 32 -32.96 27.76 -8.06
N LYS A 33 -33.14 28.04 -6.76
CA LYS A 33 -32.05 28.17 -5.81
C LYS A 33 -31.29 26.85 -5.63
N LEU A 34 -32.00 25.72 -5.51
CA LEU A 34 -31.39 24.40 -5.45
C LEU A 34 -30.61 24.08 -6.74
N ARG A 35 -31.19 24.36 -7.92
CA ARG A 35 -30.49 24.19 -9.19
C ARG A 35 -29.22 25.04 -9.26
N ALA A 36 -29.28 26.30 -8.82
CA ALA A 36 -28.13 27.19 -8.78
C ALA A 36 -27.01 26.64 -7.87
N LEU A 37 -27.35 26.12 -6.69
CA LEU A 37 -26.39 25.47 -5.78
C LEU A 37 -25.77 24.22 -6.41
N THR A 38 -26.57 23.38 -7.06
CA THR A 38 -26.08 22.18 -7.75
C THR A 38 -25.12 22.55 -8.88
N VAL A 39 -25.44 23.58 -9.67
CA VAL A 39 -24.58 24.05 -10.76
C VAL A 39 -23.30 24.68 -10.24
N ALA A 40 -23.36 25.51 -9.19
CA ALA A 40 -22.17 26.05 -8.54
C ALA A 40 -21.27 24.92 -8.01
N ARG A 41 -21.84 23.92 -7.33
CA ARG A 41 -21.10 22.74 -6.86
C ARG A 41 -20.48 21.96 -8.03
N ASN A 42 -21.22 21.72 -9.11
CA ASN A 42 -20.70 21.02 -10.28
C ASN A 42 -19.53 21.77 -10.93
N ALA A 43 -19.67 23.08 -11.13
CA ALA A 43 -18.62 23.96 -11.65
C ALA A 43 -17.34 23.87 -10.82
N LEU A 44 -17.48 23.75 -9.51
CA LEU A 44 -16.36 23.57 -8.61
C LEU A 44 -15.65 22.21 -8.84
N TRP A 45 -16.40 21.11 -8.95
CA TRP A 45 -15.85 19.76 -9.16
C TRP A 45 -15.24 19.54 -10.55
N GLU A 46 -15.80 20.14 -11.61
CA GLU A 46 -15.24 20.08 -12.96
C GLU A 46 -13.94 20.89 -13.11
N SER A 47 -13.76 21.90 -12.25
CA SER A 47 -12.54 22.71 -12.21
C SER A 47 -11.38 22.03 -11.46
N ARG A 48 -11.65 20.91 -10.77
CA ARG A 48 -10.65 20.18 -10.00
C ARG A 48 -9.80 19.34 -10.93
N TRP A 49 -8.49 19.42 -10.80
CA TRP A 49 -7.56 18.56 -11.51
C TRP A 49 -7.96 17.07 -11.36
N PRO A 50 -7.82 16.21 -12.38
CA PRO A 50 -7.34 16.50 -13.74
C PRO A 50 -8.43 17.02 -14.67
N ARG A 51 -9.64 17.27 -14.15
CA ARG A 51 -10.77 17.75 -14.95
C ARG A 51 -10.53 19.19 -15.37
N THR A 52 -11.00 19.50 -16.55
CA THR A 52 -11.07 20.85 -17.08
C THR A 52 -12.51 21.17 -17.46
N PRO A 53 -12.91 22.46 -17.47
CA PRO A 53 -14.21 22.87 -18.00
C PRO A 53 -14.43 22.44 -19.46
N SER A 54 -13.36 22.27 -20.24
CA SER A 54 -13.41 21.75 -21.61
C SER A 54 -13.74 20.25 -21.68
N SER A 55 -13.35 19.46 -20.68
CA SER A 55 -13.63 18.02 -20.63
C SER A 55 -14.98 17.67 -19.99
N ASN A 56 -15.63 18.62 -19.32
CA ASN A 56 -16.94 18.42 -18.67
C ASN A 56 -17.83 19.62 -18.99
N PRO A 57 -18.74 19.50 -19.98
CA PRO A 57 -19.60 20.60 -20.37
C PRO A 57 -20.62 20.92 -19.26
N ARG A 58 -21.05 22.19 -19.24
CA ARG A 58 -22.08 22.67 -18.32
C ARG A 58 -23.37 21.83 -18.44
N PRO A 59 -24.12 21.62 -17.34
CA PRO A 59 -25.36 20.87 -17.40
C PRO A 59 -26.37 21.50 -18.37
N ALA A 60 -26.95 20.68 -19.26
CA ALA A 60 -27.84 21.16 -20.33
C ALA A 60 -29.10 21.89 -19.84
N TYR A 61 -29.52 21.64 -18.59
CA TYR A 61 -30.68 22.31 -17.98
C TYR A 61 -30.37 23.73 -17.49
N TRP A 62 -29.08 24.12 -17.41
CA TRP A 62 -28.71 25.46 -16.98
C TRP A 62 -28.72 26.42 -18.18
N PRO A 63 -29.45 27.55 -18.13
CA PRO A 63 -29.61 28.41 -19.31
C PRO A 63 -28.29 28.99 -19.81
N ALA A 64 -28.12 29.07 -21.13
CA ALA A 64 -26.91 29.60 -21.76
C ALA A 64 -26.59 31.06 -21.37
N GLY A 65 -27.63 31.88 -21.14
CA GLY A 65 -27.48 33.27 -20.68
C GLY A 65 -27.29 33.44 -19.16
N ALA A 66 -27.29 32.35 -18.39
CA ALA A 66 -27.06 32.41 -16.94
C ALA A 66 -25.56 32.27 -16.61
N ASN A 67 -25.09 33.00 -15.61
CA ASN A 67 -23.66 33.05 -15.29
C ASN A 67 -23.25 31.89 -14.40
N VAL A 68 -22.12 31.27 -14.72
CA VAL A 68 -21.43 30.27 -13.90
C VAL A 68 -19.93 30.52 -14.00
N GLY A 69 -19.25 30.55 -12.86
CA GLY A 69 -17.82 30.78 -12.80
C GLY A 69 -17.17 30.14 -11.59
N VAL A 70 -15.86 29.89 -11.69
CA VAL A 70 -15.01 29.44 -10.59
C VAL A 70 -13.86 30.42 -10.45
N ALA A 71 -13.59 30.85 -9.22
CA ALA A 71 -12.50 31.75 -8.90
C ALA A 71 -11.70 31.22 -7.69
N GLY A 72 -10.55 31.85 -7.45
CA GLY A 72 -9.90 31.76 -6.14
C GLY A 72 -10.85 32.31 -5.08
N GLY A 73 -11.10 31.52 -4.06
CA GLY A 73 -11.90 31.90 -2.89
C GLY A 73 -11.05 32.61 -1.85
N GLN A 74 -11.66 32.86 -0.69
CA GLN A 74 -10.95 33.51 0.42
C GLN A 74 -9.83 32.62 0.96
N PHE A 75 -8.76 33.26 1.42
CA PHE A 75 -7.75 32.64 2.26
C PHE A 75 -8.38 32.27 3.60
N VAL A 76 -8.12 31.05 4.08
CA VAL A 76 -8.55 30.60 5.40
C VAL A 76 -7.34 30.76 6.33
N PRO A 77 -7.22 31.88 7.07
CA PRO A 77 -6.00 32.19 7.83
C PRO A 77 -5.78 31.20 8.98
N GLN A 78 -6.86 30.65 9.53
CA GLN A 78 -6.83 29.66 10.60
C GLN A 78 -8.06 28.77 10.49
N ILE A 79 -7.88 27.48 10.74
CA ILE A 79 -8.98 26.54 10.95
C ILE A 79 -9.02 26.23 12.44
N ASP A 80 -10.07 26.68 13.11
CA ASP A 80 -10.34 26.35 14.51
C ASP A 80 -11.05 24.99 14.60
N ASP A 81 -10.32 23.92 14.24
CA ASP A 81 -10.79 22.54 14.33
C ASP A 81 -9.66 21.60 14.80
N PRO A 82 -9.77 21.00 15.99
CA PRO A 82 -8.72 20.12 16.52
C PRO A 82 -8.49 18.85 15.66
N ARG A 83 -9.42 18.50 14.77
CA ARG A 83 -9.25 17.40 13.80
C ARG A 83 -8.30 17.75 12.66
N VAL A 84 -8.04 19.04 12.45
CA VAL A 84 -7.16 19.55 11.39
C VAL A 84 -5.74 19.74 11.92
N ASP A 85 -5.58 20.03 13.21
CA ASP A 85 -4.29 20.19 13.89
C ASP A 85 -3.75 18.86 14.45
N GLN A 86 -3.82 17.81 13.63
CA GLN A 86 -3.27 16.51 14.00
C GLN A 86 -1.74 16.51 13.84
N PRO A 87 -0.96 16.07 14.85
CA PRO A 87 0.50 16.03 14.76
C PRO A 87 1.02 15.24 13.54
N VAL A 88 0.26 14.23 13.11
CA VAL A 88 0.59 13.41 11.94
C VAL A 88 0.45 14.18 10.61
N ALA A 89 -0.42 15.19 10.54
CA ALA A 89 -0.73 15.95 9.32
C ALA A 89 -0.16 17.38 9.30
N ARG A 90 0.13 17.96 10.48
CA ARG A 90 0.59 19.35 10.66
C ARG A 90 1.73 19.50 11.66
N GLY A 91 2.09 18.41 12.34
CA GLY A 91 2.78 18.45 13.63
C GLY A 91 4.20 19.00 13.62
N PRO A 92 4.79 19.10 14.82
CA PRO A 92 6.19 19.47 14.98
C PRO A 92 7.10 18.44 14.32
N MET A 93 8.40 18.76 14.18
CA MET A 93 9.41 17.77 13.80
C MET A 93 9.24 16.50 14.66
N LEU A 94 9.01 15.37 13.99
CA LEU A 94 8.99 14.09 14.69
C LEU A 94 10.43 13.75 15.14
N PRO A 95 10.59 13.02 16.26
CA PRO A 95 11.90 12.55 16.71
C PRO A 95 12.68 11.89 15.57
N GLY A 96 13.97 12.23 15.46
CA GLY A 96 14.84 11.74 14.38
C GLY A 96 14.97 12.65 13.17
N GLY A 97 14.26 13.80 13.12
CA GLY A 97 14.44 14.80 12.07
C GLY A 97 13.44 14.71 10.91
N THR A 98 12.40 13.90 11.07
CA THR A 98 11.32 13.77 10.08
C THR A 98 10.42 15.00 10.12
N VAL A 99 10.17 15.59 8.96
CA VAL A 99 9.36 16.82 8.82
C VAL A 99 8.14 16.54 7.96
N VAL A 100 6.99 17.09 8.33
CA VAL A 100 5.81 17.07 7.45
C VAL A 100 6.05 18.00 6.27
N ASN A 101 5.76 17.54 5.06
CA ASN A 101 5.76 18.37 3.87
C ASN A 101 4.66 19.42 3.97
N ARG A 102 5.02 20.65 4.37
CA ARG A 102 4.10 21.78 4.52
C ARG A 102 3.47 22.24 3.20
N ASP A 103 3.98 21.77 2.06
CA ASP A 103 3.37 22.02 0.77
C ASP A 103 2.17 21.12 0.45
N LEU A 104 1.83 20.21 1.36
CA LEU A 104 0.69 19.31 1.25
C LEU A 104 -0.22 19.52 2.46
N LEU A 105 -1.52 19.44 2.24
CA LEU A 105 -2.56 19.55 3.27
C LEU A 105 -2.60 20.90 4.00
N ASP A 106 -2.19 21.96 3.30
CA ASP A 106 -2.24 23.35 3.71
C ASP A 106 -3.58 24.01 3.29
N PRO A 107 -4.52 24.18 4.25
CA PRO A 107 -5.83 24.76 4.00
C PRO A 107 -5.75 26.28 3.83
N THR A 108 -4.62 26.89 4.19
CA THR A 108 -4.43 28.34 4.09
C THR A 108 -4.22 28.78 2.65
N ARG A 109 -3.91 27.85 1.72
CA ARG A 109 -3.73 28.10 0.28
C ARG A 109 -4.98 28.54 -0.48
N GLY A 110 -6.06 28.76 0.25
CA GLY A 110 -7.27 29.38 -0.25
C GLY A 110 -8.31 28.35 -0.65
N LEU A 111 -9.56 28.74 -0.43
CA LEU A 111 -10.70 28.02 -0.97
C LEU A 111 -10.74 28.23 -2.48
N ARG A 112 -11.42 27.35 -3.19
CA ARG A 112 -11.97 27.66 -4.50
C ARG A 112 -13.45 27.93 -4.32
N THR A 113 -13.93 28.96 -4.97
CA THR A 113 -15.32 29.38 -4.90
C THR A 113 -15.94 29.28 -6.27
N ALA A 114 -17.09 28.62 -6.36
CA ALA A 114 -17.92 28.61 -7.54
C ALA A 114 -19.18 29.42 -7.29
N THR A 115 -19.57 30.19 -8.31
CA THR A 115 -20.79 31.00 -8.29
C THR A 115 -21.67 30.63 -9.46
N ALA A 116 -22.97 30.50 -9.21
CA ALA A 116 -23.99 30.41 -10.24
C ALA A 116 -25.02 31.51 -10.00
N SER A 117 -25.38 32.25 -11.06
CA SER A 117 -26.41 33.28 -10.95
C SER A 117 -27.33 33.30 -12.14
N ILE A 118 -28.60 33.59 -11.87
CA ILE A 118 -29.66 33.64 -12.86
C ILE A 118 -30.68 34.71 -12.47
N GLU A 119 -31.25 35.36 -13.48
CA GLU A 119 -32.36 36.29 -13.33
C GLU A 119 -33.60 35.68 -13.97
N ARG A 120 -34.75 35.77 -13.27
CA ARG A 120 -36.02 35.18 -13.71
C ARG A 120 -37.19 36.07 -13.30
N PRO A 121 -38.26 36.14 -14.13
CA PRO A 121 -39.51 36.75 -13.72
C PRO A 121 -40.23 35.88 -12.68
N TRP A 122 -41.09 36.50 -11.85
CA TRP A 122 -42.02 35.76 -10.99
C TRP A 122 -43.11 35.06 -11.82
N THR A 123 -43.42 33.81 -11.48
CA THR A 123 -44.30 32.94 -12.27
C THR A 123 -45.76 33.41 -12.29
N MET A 124 -46.30 33.79 -11.13
CA MET A 124 -47.74 34.10 -10.96
C MET A 124 -48.01 35.57 -10.63
N ILE A 125 -46.97 36.40 -10.47
CA ILE A 125 -47.10 37.82 -10.13
C ILE A 125 -46.10 38.63 -10.96
N ALA A 126 -46.36 38.76 -12.25
CA ALA A 126 -45.45 39.43 -13.19
C ALA A 126 -45.17 40.90 -12.84
N SER A 127 -46.10 41.57 -12.14
CA SER A 127 -45.93 42.96 -11.68
C SER A 127 -44.81 43.16 -10.67
N LEU A 128 -44.33 42.10 -10.00
CA LEU A 128 -43.16 42.13 -9.12
C LEU A 128 -41.83 42.15 -9.89
N GLY A 129 -41.86 42.05 -11.22
CA GLY A 129 -40.67 42.06 -12.07
C GLY A 129 -39.86 40.77 -11.99
N SER A 130 -38.54 40.91 -12.03
CA SER A 130 -37.58 39.80 -11.98
C SER A 130 -36.90 39.70 -10.62
N TYR A 131 -36.59 38.48 -10.20
CA TYR A 131 -35.71 38.20 -9.09
C TYR A 131 -34.36 37.70 -9.59
N ARG A 132 -33.30 38.03 -8.84
CA ARG A 132 -31.94 37.54 -9.08
C ARG A 132 -31.56 36.52 -8.03
N LEU A 133 -31.18 35.33 -8.49
CA LEU A 133 -30.57 34.30 -7.66
C LEU A 133 -29.06 34.31 -7.83
N ARG A 134 -28.34 34.25 -6.71
CA ARG A 134 -26.91 33.98 -6.66
C ARG A 134 -26.67 32.85 -5.65
N ALA A 135 -26.05 31.79 -6.11
CA ALA A 135 -25.61 30.67 -5.28
C ALA A 135 -24.09 30.60 -5.29
N GLU A 136 -23.52 30.28 -4.14
CA GLU A 136 -22.08 30.19 -3.93
C GLU A 136 -21.76 28.86 -3.25
N THR A 137 -20.63 28.26 -3.60
CA THR A 137 -20.13 27.03 -2.97
C THR A 137 -18.61 27.08 -2.94
N CYS A 138 -18.05 26.71 -1.79
CA CYS A 138 -16.61 26.72 -1.54
C CYS A 138 -16.07 25.29 -1.34
N MET A 139 -14.83 25.05 -1.74
CA MET A 139 -14.10 23.81 -1.44
C MET A 139 -12.62 24.09 -1.16
N ILE A 140 -11.99 23.20 -0.40
CA ILE A 140 -10.53 23.14 -0.26
C ILE A 140 -9.98 22.26 -1.38
N ASP A 141 -9.04 22.77 -2.19
CA ASP A 141 -8.42 22.05 -3.31
C ASP A 141 -6.90 21.92 -3.14
N ASP A 142 -6.48 21.24 -2.08
CA ASP A 142 -5.08 21.20 -1.68
C ASP A 142 -4.41 19.83 -1.92
N LYS A 143 -4.01 19.61 -3.19
CA LYS A 143 -3.12 18.53 -3.70
C LYS A 143 -3.33 17.09 -3.17
N TRP A 144 -4.51 16.73 -2.67
CA TRP A 144 -4.78 15.39 -2.10
C TRP A 144 -4.75 14.21 -3.08
N GLN A 145 -4.62 14.48 -4.37
CA GLN A 145 -4.69 13.49 -5.43
C GLN A 145 -3.31 12.86 -5.64
N TYR A 146 -3.25 11.53 -5.70
CA TYR A 146 -2.00 10.79 -5.82
C TYR A 146 -1.13 11.28 -6.99
N GLN A 147 -1.74 11.61 -8.13
CA GLN A 147 -1.03 12.13 -9.31
C GLN A 147 -0.44 13.54 -9.09
N ARG A 148 -1.11 14.40 -8.30
CA ARG A 148 -0.57 15.72 -7.90
C ARG A 148 0.54 15.62 -6.86
N MET A 149 0.61 14.47 -6.16
CA MET A 149 1.70 14.10 -5.28
C MET A 149 2.86 13.41 -6.04
N GLY A 150 2.79 13.27 -7.37
CA GLY A 150 3.81 12.58 -8.17
C GLY A 150 3.75 11.05 -8.06
N LEU A 151 2.66 10.49 -7.51
CA LEU A 151 2.45 9.06 -7.39
C LEU A 151 1.75 8.51 -8.64
N GLY A 152 2.11 7.29 -9.03
CA GLY A 152 1.56 6.58 -10.19
C GLY A 152 0.23 5.87 -9.93
N SER A 153 -0.13 5.59 -8.67
CA SER A 153 -1.43 4.99 -8.31
C SER A 153 -1.88 5.35 -6.89
N SER A 154 -3.15 5.12 -6.58
CA SER A 154 -3.70 5.30 -5.23
C SER A 154 -3.19 4.28 -4.20
N TYR A 155 -2.61 3.17 -4.66
CA TYR A 155 -2.05 2.10 -3.81
C TYR A 155 -0.61 2.37 -3.39
N GLN A 156 0.06 3.33 -4.03
CA GLN A 156 1.41 3.71 -3.62
C GLN A 156 1.40 4.33 -2.23
N ARG A 157 2.45 4.03 -1.46
CA ARG A 157 2.64 4.55 -0.12
C ARG A 157 2.80 6.06 -0.21
N ARG A 158 1.91 6.80 0.44
CA ARG A 158 1.98 8.27 0.52
C ARG A 158 2.95 8.77 1.58
N ILE A 159 3.49 7.86 2.39
CA ILE A 159 4.34 8.19 3.54
C ILE A 159 5.54 9.02 3.08
N ASP A 160 6.25 8.59 2.04
CA ASP A 160 7.45 9.27 1.55
C ASP A 160 7.15 10.63 0.88
N THR A 161 5.88 10.93 0.59
CA THR A 161 5.45 12.21 0.00
C THR A 161 4.94 13.17 1.07
N ILE A 162 4.21 12.67 2.07
CA ILE A 162 3.66 13.45 3.18
C ILE A 162 4.76 13.81 4.17
N TRP A 163 5.72 12.90 4.41
CA TRP A 163 6.83 13.11 5.32
C TRP A 163 8.16 13.14 4.56
N ALA A 164 8.92 14.20 4.79
CA ALA A 164 10.36 14.19 4.54
C ALA A 164 11.01 13.35 5.64
N LEU A 165 11.15 12.05 5.37
CA LEU A 165 11.77 11.10 6.30
C LEU A 165 13.24 11.47 6.51
N ALA A 166 13.67 11.39 7.77
CA ALA A 166 15.07 11.54 8.10
C ALA A 166 15.90 10.49 7.36
N LYS A 167 17.00 10.94 6.72
CA LYS A 167 17.94 10.02 6.10
C LYS A 167 18.70 9.27 7.18
N ALA A 168 18.94 7.99 6.96
CA ALA A 168 19.86 7.24 7.80
C ALA A 168 21.23 7.95 7.85
N PRO A 169 21.93 7.92 9.00
CA PRO A 169 23.29 8.42 9.10
C PRO A 169 24.17 7.91 7.93
N PRO A 170 24.97 8.78 7.27
CA PRO A 170 25.78 8.37 6.12
C PRO A 170 26.66 7.15 6.40
N ALA A 171 27.16 7.01 7.63
CA ALA A 171 27.93 5.87 8.08
C ALA A 171 27.17 4.53 7.96
N LEU A 172 25.86 4.50 8.28
CA LEU A 172 25.05 3.28 8.13
C LEU A 172 24.83 2.94 6.65
N SER A 173 24.57 3.95 5.82
CA SER A 173 24.45 3.73 4.37
C SER A 173 25.76 3.22 3.76
N GLN A 174 26.90 3.78 4.17
CA GLN A 174 28.22 3.31 3.75
C GLN A 174 28.51 1.89 4.26
N ALA A 175 28.20 1.59 5.52
CA ALA A 175 28.37 0.25 6.10
C ALA A 175 27.52 -0.80 5.37
N TYR A 176 26.28 -0.45 4.98
CA TYR A 176 25.42 -1.31 4.18
C TYR A 176 26.02 -1.59 2.79
N VAL A 177 26.45 -0.54 2.09
CA VAL A 177 27.10 -0.68 0.77
C VAL A 177 28.38 -1.53 0.88
N GLN A 178 29.20 -1.28 1.91
CA GLN A 178 30.42 -2.04 2.12
C GLN A 178 30.13 -3.51 2.45
N SER A 179 29.12 -3.79 3.26
CA SER A 179 28.69 -5.17 3.57
C SER A 179 28.24 -5.91 2.31
N TYR A 180 27.46 -5.25 1.44
CA TYR A 180 27.09 -5.80 0.14
C TYR A 180 28.32 -6.09 -0.74
N LEU A 181 29.26 -5.14 -0.83
CA LEU A 181 30.50 -5.32 -1.59
C LEU A 181 31.35 -6.46 -1.05
N ASN A 182 31.43 -6.62 0.27
CA ASN A 182 32.16 -7.71 0.92
C ASN A 182 31.56 -9.07 0.55
N ILE A 183 30.24 -9.19 0.51
CA ILE A 183 29.55 -10.43 0.08
C ILE A 183 29.82 -10.69 -1.41
N VAL A 184 29.68 -9.66 -2.24
CA VAL A 184 29.82 -9.79 -3.70
C VAL A 184 31.24 -10.17 -4.11
N ARG A 185 32.24 -9.62 -3.42
CA ARG A 185 33.67 -9.81 -3.66
C ARG A 185 34.30 -10.90 -2.80
N ALA A 186 33.51 -11.64 -2.02
CA ALA A 186 34.02 -12.71 -1.19
C ALA A 186 34.73 -13.76 -2.05
N PRO A 187 35.98 -14.15 -1.72
CA PRO A 187 36.73 -15.12 -2.52
C PRO A 187 36.05 -16.50 -2.55
N PHE A 188 35.34 -16.86 -1.48
CA PHE A 188 34.58 -18.12 -1.36
C PHE A 188 33.22 -18.07 -2.06
N ARG A 189 32.85 -16.97 -2.74
CA ARG A 189 31.53 -16.83 -3.37
C ARG A 189 31.25 -17.91 -4.42
N ALA A 190 32.27 -18.34 -5.17
CA ALA A 190 32.13 -19.43 -6.12
C ALA A 190 31.74 -20.74 -5.43
N SER A 191 32.29 -21.00 -4.23
CA SER A 191 31.97 -22.17 -3.41
C SER A 191 30.54 -22.16 -2.86
N LEU A 192 29.85 -21.03 -2.88
CA LEU A 192 28.44 -20.90 -2.46
C LEU A 192 27.44 -21.16 -3.60
N ALA A 193 27.91 -21.30 -4.85
CA ALA A 193 27.03 -21.55 -6.00
C ALA A 193 26.12 -22.79 -5.84
N PRO A 194 26.54 -23.89 -5.19
CA PRO A 194 25.64 -25.03 -4.95
C PRO A 194 24.43 -24.73 -4.07
N LEU A 195 24.38 -23.58 -3.38
CA LEU A 195 23.24 -23.21 -2.53
C LEU A 195 21.98 -22.82 -3.32
N ASP A 196 22.10 -22.31 -4.54
CA ASP A 196 20.95 -21.83 -5.33
C ASP A 196 21.04 -22.08 -6.84
N ARG A 197 22.20 -22.51 -7.35
CA ARG A 197 22.44 -22.67 -8.79
C ARG A 197 23.41 -23.80 -9.11
N ASP A 198 23.23 -24.92 -8.42
CA ASP A 198 24.06 -26.09 -8.64
C ASP A 198 23.94 -26.61 -10.10
N PRO A 199 25.07 -26.78 -10.83
CA PRO A 199 25.06 -27.25 -12.20
C PRO A 199 24.48 -28.66 -12.39
N GLU A 200 24.65 -29.59 -11.43
CA GLU A 200 24.15 -30.97 -11.58
C GLU A 200 22.62 -31.01 -11.50
N HIS A 201 22.03 -30.23 -10.59
CA HIS A 201 20.58 -30.05 -10.52
C HIS A 201 20.00 -29.51 -11.83
N ILE A 202 20.65 -28.49 -12.42
CA ILE A 202 20.23 -27.89 -13.68
C ILE A 202 20.41 -28.89 -14.84
N TYR A 203 21.53 -29.61 -14.88
CA TYR A 203 21.85 -30.60 -15.91
C TYR A 203 20.80 -31.72 -15.94
N TYR A 204 20.57 -32.40 -14.82
CA TYR A 204 19.58 -33.48 -14.75
C TYR A 204 18.14 -32.99 -14.91
N GLY A 205 17.85 -31.78 -14.43
CA GLY A 205 16.55 -31.12 -14.65
C GLY A 205 16.27 -30.88 -16.13
N GLN A 206 17.29 -30.49 -16.91
CA GLN A 206 17.18 -30.34 -18.37
C GLN A 206 17.09 -31.68 -19.08
N LEU A 207 17.94 -32.64 -18.70
CA LEU A 207 18.01 -33.96 -19.34
C LEU A 207 16.67 -34.71 -19.27
N PHE A 208 15.98 -34.64 -18.12
CA PHE A 208 14.73 -35.37 -17.88
C PHE A 208 13.48 -34.49 -17.86
N GLY A 209 13.58 -33.21 -18.22
CA GLY A 209 12.44 -32.30 -18.34
C GLY A 209 11.77 -31.91 -17.02
N TRP A 210 12.50 -31.86 -15.91
CA TRP A 210 11.96 -31.46 -14.59
C TRP A 210 11.99 -29.95 -14.33
N GLY A 211 12.59 -29.18 -15.24
CA GLY A 211 12.76 -27.73 -15.13
C GLY A 211 14.24 -27.32 -15.10
N ARG A 212 14.48 -26.01 -15.06
CA ARG A 212 15.84 -25.41 -15.13
C ARG A 212 16.29 -24.75 -13.82
N SER A 213 15.70 -25.14 -12.70
CA SER A 213 15.99 -24.54 -11.39
C SER A 213 16.63 -25.54 -10.44
N ALA A 214 17.67 -25.09 -9.73
CA ALA A 214 18.16 -25.78 -8.53
C ALA A 214 17.31 -25.39 -7.31
N PRO A 215 17.24 -26.24 -6.27
CA PRO A 215 16.64 -25.86 -4.99
C PRO A 215 17.39 -24.69 -4.34
N ASP A 216 16.67 -23.81 -3.66
CA ASP A 216 17.27 -22.76 -2.83
C ASP A 216 17.49 -23.26 -1.39
N TYR A 217 18.75 -23.34 -1.00
CA TYR A 217 19.19 -23.75 0.32
C TYR A 217 19.50 -22.55 1.23
N HIS A 218 19.42 -21.31 0.75
CA HIS A 218 19.67 -20.13 1.57
C HIS A 218 18.66 -20.04 2.72
N PRO A 219 19.13 -19.98 3.98
CA PRO A 219 18.23 -19.80 5.10
C PRO A 219 17.82 -18.34 5.18
N GLY A 220 16.51 -18.09 5.11
CA GLY A 220 15.96 -16.76 5.31
C GLY A 220 15.96 -16.35 6.77
N LEU A 221 16.33 -15.10 7.03
CA LEU A 221 16.01 -14.45 8.29
C LEU A 221 14.48 -14.35 8.39
N GLN A 222 13.91 -14.78 9.53
CA GLN A 222 12.46 -14.64 9.72
C GLN A 222 12.11 -13.15 9.76
N ARG A 223 10.92 -12.81 9.24
CA ARG A 223 10.44 -11.42 9.19
C ARG A 223 10.54 -10.80 10.58
N PHE A 224 11.34 -9.75 10.71
CA PHE A 224 11.41 -8.91 11.89
C PHE A 224 11.36 -7.45 11.44
N CYS A 225 10.76 -6.59 12.25
CA CYS A 225 10.66 -5.15 12.00
C CYS A 225 10.95 -4.42 13.31
N SER A 226 12.23 -4.24 13.61
CA SER A 226 12.70 -3.50 14.78
C SER A 226 14.01 -2.80 14.45
N LEU A 227 14.23 -1.64 15.07
CA LEU A 227 15.51 -0.92 15.06
C LEU A 227 16.35 -1.24 16.30
N ASP A 228 15.83 -2.06 17.21
CA ASP A 228 16.54 -2.52 18.39
C ASP A 228 17.67 -3.49 17.99
N ARG A 229 18.90 -3.11 18.37
CA ARG A 229 20.11 -3.86 18.06
C ARG A 229 20.15 -5.20 18.79
N GLU A 230 19.74 -5.27 20.04
CA GLU A 230 19.78 -6.52 20.82
C GLU A 230 18.83 -7.55 20.19
N LEU A 231 17.65 -7.08 19.79
CA LEU A 231 16.69 -7.93 19.09
C LEU A 231 17.22 -8.36 17.73
N ALA A 232 17.85 -7.47 16.96
CA ALA A 232 18.45 -7.81 15.68
C ALA A 232 19.57 -8.85 15.82
N ASP A 233 20.48 -8.66 16.78
CA ASP A 233 21.60 -9.55 17.07
C ASP A 233 21.08 -10.94 17.48
N ALA A 234 20.07 -11.01 18.35
CA ALA A 234 19.41 -12.26 18.72
C ALA A 234 18.80 -13.00 17.51
N ARG A 235 18.21 -12.27 16.54
CA ARG A 235 17.68 -12.89 15.30
C ARG A 235 18.77 -13.41 14.38
N VAL A 236 19.91 -12.73 14.31
CA VAL A 236 21.07 -13.19 13.55
C VAL A 236 21.65 -14.45 14.18
N ILE A 237 21.81 -14.49 15.51
CA ILE A 237 22.26 -15.70 16.22
C ILE A 237 21.32 -16.87 15.94
N GLN A 238 20.01 -16.67 16.04
CA GLN A 238 19.02 -17.70 15.70
C GLN A 238 19.10 -18.18 14.24
N LEU A 239 19.55 -17.34 13.32
CA LEU A 239 19.78 -17.72 11.93
C LEU A 239 21.05 -18.59 11.82
N VAL A 240 22.12 -18.22 12.50
CA VAL A 240 23.37 -19.01 12.55
C VAL A 240 23.10 -20.40 13.13
N GLU A 241 22.38 -20.49 14.25
CA GLU A 241 22.00 -21.79 14.82
C GLU A 241 21.18 -22.65 13.85
N ARG A 242 20.35 -22.02 13.01
CA ARG A 242 19.56 -22.74 11.99
C ARG A 242 20.40 -23.17 10.80
N ILE A 243 21.42 -22.41 10.44
CA ILE A 243 22.40 -22.79 9.41
C ILE A 243 23.13 -24.06 9.85
N GLU A 244 23.61 -24.09 11.09
CA GLU A 244 24.32 -25.23 11.68
C GLU A 244 23.39 -26.43 11.93
N GLY A 245 22.14 -26.15 12.30
CA GLY A 245 21.17 -27.14 12.75
C GLY A 245 21.26 -27.33 14.27
N ARG A 246 20.12 -27.66 14.89
CA ARG A 246 20.04 -27.82 16.35
C ARG A 246 19.16 -28.98 16.77
N ILE A 247 19.50 -29.55 17.91
CA ILE A 247 18.72 -30.56 18.62
C ILE A 247 18.25 -29.94 19.93
N GLU A 248 16.94 -29.82 20.10
CA GLU A 248 16.30 -29.44 21.36
C GLU A 248 15.98 -30.72 22.13
N ARG A 249 16.30 -30.72 23.42
CA ARG A 249 16.00 -31.83 24.34
C ARG A 249 15.09 -31.34 25.47
N ASP A 250 14.27 -32.23 26.00
CA ASP A 250 13.52 -31.98 27.23
C ASP A 250 14.41 -32.14 28.48
N SER A 251 13.84 -31.85 29.65
CA SER A 251 14.48 -32.02 30.96
C SER A 251 14.84 -33.47 31.29
N GLN A 252 14.36 -34.45 30.51
CA GLN A 252 14.66 -35.87 30.63
C GLN A 252 15.70 -36.32 29.58
N GLY A 253 16.28 -35.39 28.81
CA GLY A 253 17.29 -35.66 27.78
C GLY A 253 16.75 -36.22 26.48
N ARG A 254 15.42 -36.33 26.30
CA ARG A 254 14.79 -36.81 25.07
C ARG A 254 14.74 -35.70 24.04
N ILE A 255 14.99 -36.05 22.78
CA ILE A 255 14.97 -35.09 21.67
C ILE A 255 13.52 -34.68 21.40
N THR A 256 13.20 -33.40 21.60
CA THR A 256 11.86 -32.83 21.38
C THR A 256 11.73 -32.22 19.99
N ARG A 257 12.81 -31.62 19.47
CA ARG A 257 12.81 -31.00 18.15
C ARG A 257 14.18 -31.09 17.51
N ARG A 258 14.22 -31.47 16.23
CA ARG A 258 15.43 -31.45 15.43
C ARG A 258 15.26 -30.50 14.25
N VAL A 259 16.08 -29.46 14.21
CA VAL A 259 16.16 -28.51 13.10
C VAL A 259 17.31 -28.93 12.21
N GLN A 260 16.99 -29.34 10.98
CA GLN A 260 18.01 -29.72 9.99
C GLN A 260 18.76 -28.47 9.54
N GLY A 261 20.09 -28.50 9.68
CA GLY A 261 20.98 -27.46 9.19
C GLY A 261 20.99 -27.40 7.66
N VAL A 262 21.60 -26.35 7.11
CA VAL A 262 21.82 -26.22 5.66
C VAL A 262 22.62 -27.40 5.10
N PRO A 263 23.73 -27.86 5.72
CA PRO A 263 24.49 -29.01 5.22
C PRO A 263 23.62 -30.27 5.12
N GLU A 264 22.84 -30.58 6.16
CA GLU A 264 21.97 -31.76 6.16
C GLU A 264 20.88 -31.67 5.08
N ARG A 265 20.24 -30.50 4.93
CA ARG A 265 19.22 -30.28 3.89
C ARG A 265 19.80 -30.44 2.49
N MET A 266 21.00 -29.90 2.24
CA MET A 266 21.70 -30.04 0.97
C MET A 266 22.02 -31.51 0.69
N THR A 267 22.68 -32.20 1.62
CA THR A 267 23.06 -33.61 1.46
C THR A 267 21.86 -34.49 1.13
N ARG A 268 20.73 -34.31 1.84
CA ARG A 268 19.49 -35.03 1.55
C ARG A 268 18.90 -34.68 0.18
N GLY A 269 19.00 -33.41 -0.22
CA GLY A 269 18.59 -32.95 -1.55
C GLY A 269 19.34 -33.63 -2.68
N PHE A 270 20.67 -33.69 -2.59
CA PHE A 270 21.50 -34.38 -3.58
C PHE A 270 21.28 -35.90 -3.59
N ILE A 271 21.14 -36.55 -2.43
CA ILE A 271 20.75 -37.97 -2.37
C ILE A 271 19.43 -38.19 -3.12
N SER A 272 18.43 -37.33 -2.89
CA SER A 272 17.13 -37.43 -3.56
C SER A 272 17.23 -37.20 -5.07
N LEU A 273 18.08 -36.25 -5.51
CA LEU A 273 18.36 -36.02 -6.92
C LEU A 273 18.94 -37.27 -7.58
N TYR A 274 20.01 -37.84 -7.02
CA TYR A 274 20.69 -39.00 -7.60
C TYR A 274 19.80 -40.24 -7.63
N GLN A 275 19.04 -40.48 -6.56
CA GLN A 275 18.04 -41.56 -6.54
C GLN A 275 16.98 -41.36 -7.63
N ARG A 276 16.51 -40.12 -7.83
CA ARG A 276 15.54 -39.80 -8.89
C ARG A 276 16.12 -40.04 -10.28
N VAL A 277 17.38 -39.66 -10.51
CA VAL A 277 18.08 -39.88 -11.79
C VAL A 277 18.24 -41.38 -12.08
N ILE A 278 18.73 -42.17 -11.12
CA ILE A 278 18.87 -43.63 -11.27
C ILE A 278 17.53 -44.27 -11.61
N ASN A 279 16.46 -43.89 -10.89
CA ASN A 279 15.12 -44.39 -11.16
C ASN A 279 14.63 -44.02 -12.56
N GLN A 280 14.99 -42.83 -13.07
CA GLN A 280 14.59 -42.39 -14.39
C GLN A 280 15.33 -43.15 -15.50
N TYR A 281 16.63 -43.36 -15.36
CA TYR A 281 17.41 -44.21 -16.29
C TYR A 281 16.83 -45.63 -16.35
N ARG A 282 16.56 -46.24 -15.19
CA ARG A 282 15.96 -47.58 -15.10
C ARG A 282 14.55 -47.64 -15.72
N ARG A 283 13.72 -46.63 -15.50
CA ARG A 283 12.35 -46.56 -16.05
C ARG A 283 12.32 -46.38 -17.57
N LEU A 284 13.23 -45.59 -18.13
CA LEU A 284 13.31 -45.33 -19.56
C LEU A 284 14.09 -46.41 -20.34
N GLY A 285 14.70 -47.37 -19.63
CA GLY A 285 15.51 -48.42 -20.25
C GLY A 285 16.77 -47.88 -20.94
N ILE A 286 17.27 -46.71 -20.53
CA ILE A 286 18.47 -46.09 -21.12
C ILE A 286 19.71 -46.83 -20.57
N PRO A 287 20.58 -47.37 -21.44
CA PRO A 287 21.77 -48.10 -20.99
C PRO A 287 22.83 -47.12 -20.45
N ALA A 288 22.79 -46.88 -19.15
CA ALA A 288 23.66 -45.91 -18.44
C ALA A 288 24.35 -46.52 -17.21
N GLU A 289 24.75 -47.80 -17.25
CA GLU A 289 25.26 -48.53 -16.08
C GLU A 289 26.52 -47.93 -15.44
N ALA A 290 27.40 -47.32 -16.23
CA ALA A 290 28.56 -46.63 -15.70
C ALA A 290 28.17 -45.39 -14.86
N GLU A 291 27.21 -44.60 -15.34
CA GLU A 291 26.71 -43.42 -14.64
C GLU A 291 25.90 -43.80 -13.41
N ILE A 292 25.05 -44.84 -13.50
CA ILE A 292 24.30 -45.37 -12.35
C ILE A 292 25.26 -45.75 -11.21
N ARG A 293 26.33 -46.50 -11.52
CA ARG A 293 27.34 -46.87 -10.50
C ARG A 293 28.04 -45.66 -9.88
N GLN A 294 28.37 -44.64 -10.67
CA GLN A 294 28.95 -43.40 -10.16
C GLN A 294 28.00 -42.66 -9.22
N LEU A 295 26.71 -42.59 -9.57
CA LEU A 295 25.67 -41.97 -8.74
C LEU A 295 25.44 -42.76 -7.45
N GLU A 296 25.47 -44.08 -7.48
CA GLU A 296 25.38 -44.94 -6.30
C GLU A 296 26.56 -44.70 -5.34
N GLN A 297 27.80 -44.62 -5.86
CA GLN A 297 28.98 -44.26 -5.06
C GLN A 297 28.85 -42.87 -4.43
N LYS A 298 28.37 -41.86 -5.19
CA LYS A 298 28.11 -40.51 -4.64
C LYS A 298 27.08 -40.56 -3.51
N ILE A 299 26.00 -41.36 -3.65
CA ILE A 299 24.99 -41.53 -2.60
C ILE A 299 25.62 -42.13 -1.33
N GLU A 300 26.50 -43.12 -1.45
CA GLU A 300 27.18 -43.72 -0.30
C GLU A 300 28.04 -42.70 0.46
N VAL A 301 28.84 -41.91 -0.25
CA VAL A 301 29.64 -40.82 0.33
C VAL A 301 28.75 -39.81 1.07
N LEU A 302 27.65 -39.39 0.44
CA LEU A 302 26.70 -38.44 1.05
C LEU A 302 25.99 -39.03 2.28
N ARG A 303 25.67 -40.33 2.28
CA ARG A 303 25.08 -41.01 3.44
C ARG A 303 26.06 -41.10 4.60
N ALA A 304 27.33 -41.43 4.33
CA ALA A 304 28.38 -41.44 5.35
C ALA A 304 28.57 -40.03 5.95
N TYR A 305 28.60 -39.00 5.11
CA TYR A 305 28.68 -37.61 5.57
C TYR A 305 27.48 -37.20 6.44
N LEU A 306 26.27 -37.60 6.06
CA LEU A 306 25.05 -37.33 6.83
C LEU A 306 25.08 -37.99 8.22
N GLN A 307 25.64 -39.21 8.32
CA GLN A 307 25.83 -39.89 9.60
C GLN A 307 26.84 -39.18 10.50
N GLU A 308 27.97 -38.70 9.94
CA GLU A 308 28.94 -37.95 10.75
C GLU A 308 28.39 -36.60 11.21
N LEU A 309 27.65 -35.88 10.35
CA LEU A 309 26.96 -34.65 10.75
C LEU A 309 25.99 -34.89 11.92
N GLN A 310 25.26 -36.00 11.89
CA GLN A 310 24.35 -36.39 12.98
C GLN A 310 25.11 -36.63 14.28
N ARG A 311 26.23 -37.36 14.21
CA ARG A 311 27.08 -37.63 15.37
C ARG A 311 27.65 -36.35 15.98
N LEU A 312 28.12 -35.43 15.15
CA LEU A 312 28.65 -34.13 15.61
C LEU A 312 27.56 -33.28 16.26
N GLN A 313 26.36 -33.21 15.69
CA GLN A 313 25.23 -32.50 16.28
C GLN A 313 24.84 -33.10 17.65
N GLU A 314 24.87 -34.41 17.79
CA GLU A 314 24.61 -35.09 19.05
C GLU A 314 25.67 -34.78 20.11
N GLN A 315 26.95 -34.80 19.75
CA GLN A 315 28.06 -34.42 20.64
C GLN A 315 27.95 -32.97 21.11
N GLN A 316 27.68 -32.03 20.20
CA GLN A 316 27.47 -30.62 20.52
C GLN A 316 26.26 -30.40 21.44
N SER A 317 25.19 -31.18 21.24
CA SER A 317 24.01 -31.13 22.12
C SER A 317 24.32 -31.62 23.55
N ASN A 318 25.19 -32.62 23.69
CA ASN A 318 25.54 -33.21 24.99
C ASN A 318 26.56 -32.36 25.77
N ALA A 319 27.39 -31.57 25.07
CA ALA A 319 28.39 -30.71 25.68
C ALA A 319 27.82 -29.42 26.30
N THR A 320 26.54 -29.10 26.07
CA THR A 320 25.95 -27.86 26.58
C THR A 320 24.81 -28.15 27.57
N PRO A 321 25.01 -27.93 28.89
CA PRO A 321 23.96 -28.15 29.87
C PRO A 321 22.82 -27.13 29.68
N ALA A 322 21.60 -27.60 29.87
CA ALA A 322 20.33 -26.91 29.59
C ALA A 322 20.08 -25.59 30.35
N GLY A 323 21.06 -25.08 31.12
CA GLY A 323 20.92 -23.90 31.97
C GLY A 323 21.88 -22.74 31.68
N ASN A 324 22.84 -22.87 30.76
CA ASN A 324 23.79 -21.80 30.43
C ASN A 324 23.89 -21.61 28.91
N ARG A 325 22.92 -20.93 28.32
CA ARG A 325 23.12 -20.16 27.10
C ARG A 325 22.46 -18.79 27.30
N PRO A 326 23.20 -17.69 27.07
CA PRO A 326 22.75 -16.33 27.35
C PRO A 326 21.49 -15.92 26.58
#